data_AF-A0A1I4XBI4-F1
#
_entry.id   AF-A0A1I4XBI4-F1
#
_cell.length_a   1.000
_cell.length_b   1.000
_cell.length_c   1.000
_cell.angle_alpha   90.00
_cell.angle_beta   90.00
_cell.angle_gamma   90.00
#
_symmetry.space_group_name_H-M   'P 1'
#
loop_
_entity.id
_entity.type
_entity.pdbx_description
1 polymer ?
#
loop_
_entity_poly.entity_id
_entity_poly.type
_entity_poly.pdbx_seq_one_letter_code
_entity_poly.pdbx_strand_id
1 'polypeptide(L)'
;MDTNETNVAPALEITTSRQMLSWLAEQQLAIALTTYQIGKLYFIGLKPDNGLSVFERSFNRCMGLCSTPNGLYMSSLYQVWRFENVFEPGQQQDGYDRLFVPQVGYTTGDLDIHDMAVDSEGHLVFVNTLFSCLATLSEMHSFKPLWHPSFISKLAAEDRCHLNGLAMKDGQPAYVTAVSQSDV
;
A
#
# COMPACT_ATOMS: atom_id res chain seq x y z
N MET A 1 2.39 -24.52 -46.17
CA MET A 1 1.50 -24.65 -45.00
C MET A 1 2.01 -23.66 -44.00
N ASP A 2 1.49 -22.44 -44.06
CA ASP A 2 1.89 -21.36 -43.15
C ASP A 2 1.14 -21.56 -41.85
N THR A 3 1.86 -21.93 -40.79
CA THR A 3 1.33 -21.94 -39.44
C THR A 3 1.21 -20.49 -39.00
N ASN A 4 -0.01 -19.97 -39.03
CA ASN A 4 -0.39 -18.75 -38.33
C ASN A 4 -0.09 -18.94 -36.84
N GLU A 5 1.10 -18.53 -36.41
CA GLU A 5 1.37 -18.29 -34.99
C GLU A 5 0.51 -17.10 -34.58
N THR A 6 -0.58 -17.39 -33.87
CA THR A 6 -1.35 -16.37 -33.18
C THR A 6 -0.44 -15.75 -32.12
N ASN A 7 0.03 -14.54 -32.41
CA ASN A 7 0.86 -13.76 -31.50
C ASN A 7 -0.02 -13.35 -30.31
N VAL A 8 -0.06 -14.19 -29.27
CA VAL A 8 -0.79 -13.90 -28.03
C VAL A 8 -0.06 -12.76 -27.35
N ALA A 9 -0.70 -11.59 -27.28
CA ALA A 9 -0.15 -10.45 -26.56
C ALA A 9 0.22 -10.85 -25.12
N PRO A 10 1.36 -10.38 -24.58
CA PRO A 10 1.78 -10.73 -23.24
C PRO A 10 0.71 -10.32 -22.22
N ALA A 11 0.42 -11.21 -21.26
CA ALA A 11 -0.55 -10.95 -20.20
C ALA A 11 -0.15 -9.78 -19.28
N LEU A 12 1.14 -9.43 -19.27
CA LEU A 12 1.72 -8.29 -18.57
C LEU A 12 2.98 -7.85 -19.31
N GLU A 13 3.05 -6.57 -19.67
CA GLU A 13 4.24 -5.95 -20.24
C GLU A 13 4.72 -4.85 -19.29
N ILE A 14 6.01 -4.89 -18.92
CA ILE A 14 6.63 -3.89 -18.04
C ILE A 14 7.79 -3.26 -18.79
N THR A 15 7.71 -1.95 -18.95
CA THR A 15 8.77 -1.13 -19.51
C THR A 15 9.21 -0.11 -18.46
N THR A 16 10.48 0.29 -18.54
CA THR A 16 11.06 1.28 -17.62
C THR A 16 11.70 2.40 -18.44
N SER A 17 11.83 3.59 -17.84
CA SER A 17 12.65 4.62 -18.46
C SER A 17 14.10 4.16 -18.54
N ARG A 18 14.84 4.64 -19.54
CA ARG A 18 16.21 4.16 -19.87
C ARG A 18 17.17 4.09 -18.67
N GLN A 19 17.03 5.00 -17.71
CA GLN A 19 17.93 5.14 -16.57
C GLN A 19 17.34 4.64 -15.25
N MET A 20 16.13 4.05 -15.26
CA MET A 20 15.47 3.64 -14.03
C MET A 20 16.29 2.58 -13.27
N LEU A 21 16.78 1.54 -13.95
CA LEU A 21 17.50 0.46 -13.27
C LEU A 21 18.84 0.92 -12.68
N SER A 22 19.59 1.74 -13.42
CA SER A 22 20.82 2.35 -12.91
C SER A 22 20.53 3.26 -11.72
N TRP A 23 19.44 4.03 -11.78
CA TRP A 23 19.03 4.88 -10.66
C TRP A 23 18.62 4.06 -9.43
N LEU A 24 17.88 2.95 -9.58
CA LEU A 24 17.56 2.04 -8.47
C LEU A 24 18.83 1.49 -7.81
N ALA A 25 19.84 1.12 -8.61
CA ALA A 25 21.11 0.61 -8.12
C ALA A 25 21.90 1.68 -7.36
N GLU A 26 21.99 2.89 -7.93
CA GLU A 26 22.68 4.03 -7.32
C GLU A 26 22.04 4.49 -6.01
N GLN A 27 20.71 4.49 -5.95
CA GLN A 27 19.96 4.88 -4.74
C GLN A 27 19.76 3.73 -3.75
N GLN A 28 20.18 2.51 -4.10
CA GLN A 28 20.01 1.31 -3.28
C GLN A 28 18.58 1.12 -2.79
N LEU A 29 17.60 1.28 -3.69
CA LEU A 29 16.18 1.21 -3.34
C LEU A 29 15.40 0.21 -4.18
N ALA A 30 14.30 -0.25 -3.61
CA ALA A 30 13.26 -0.99 -4.28
C ALA A 30 11.94 -0.23 -4.14
N ILE A 31 11.01 -0.47 -5.05
CA ILE A 31 9.70 0.19 -5.10
C ILE A 31 8.63 -0.85 -4.80
N ALA A 32 7.71 -0.52 -3.90
CA ALA A 32 6.46 -1.24 -3.76
C ALA A 32 5.31 -0.34 -4.18
N LEU A 33 4.33 -0.88 -4.93
CA LEU A 33 3.14 -0.15 -5.33
C LEU A 33 1.93 -1.06 -5.40
N THR A 34 0.75 -0.50 -5.15
CA THR A 34 -0.54 -1.18 -5.27
C THR A 34 -1.28 -0.73 -6.53
N THR A 35 -2.17 -1.57 -7.04
CA THR A 35 -3.07 -1.21 -8.13
C THR A 35 -4.51 -1.46 -7.72
N TYR A 36 -5.30 -0.39 -7.62
CA TYR A 36 -6.69 -0.45 -7.17
C TYR A 36 -7.56 -1.43 -8.00
N GLN A 37 -7.62 -1.22 -9.32
CA GLN A 37 -8.56 -1.97 -10.18
C GLN A 37 -8.12 -3.42 -10.45
N ILE A 38 -6.80 -3.64 -10.59
CA ILE A 38 -6.24 -4.96 -10.91
C ILE A 38 -6.04 -5.79 -9.63
N GLY A 39 -5.92 -5.14 -8.47
CA GLY A 39 -5.76 -5.81 -7.18
C GLY A 39 -4.39 -6.47 -7.03
N LYS A 40 -3.31 -5.76 -7.33
CA LYS A 40 -1.93 -6.24 -7.26
C LYS A 40 -1.08 -5.37 -6.33
N LEU A 41 -0.28 -6.03 -5.51
CA LEU A 41 0.90 -5.45 -4.88
C LEU A 41 2.12 -5.87 -5.70
N TYR A 42 2.83 -4.90 -6.26
CA TYR A 42 4.08 -5.11 -6.97
C TYR A 42 5.27 -4.76 -6.07
N PHE A 43 6.33 -5.56 -6.17
CA PHE A 43 7.67 -5.22 -5.72
C PHE A 43 8.58 -5.15 -6.96
N ILE A 44 9.20 -4.01 -7.15
CA ILE A 44 10.10 -3.71 -8.26
C ILE A 44 11.48 -3.45 -7.66
N GLY A 45 12.46 -4.21 -8.12
CA GLY A 45 13.84 -4.08 -7.67
C GLY A 45 14.80 -4.54 -8.76
N LEU A 46 15.98 -4.95 -8.31
CA LEU A 46 17.03 -5.43 -9.20
C LEU A 46 17.38 -6.88 -8.86
N LYS A 47 17.75 -7.63 -9.90
CA LYS A 47 18.46 -8.91 -9.79
C LYS A 47 19.94 -8.64 -9.51
N PRO A 48 20.72 -9.67 -9.10
CA PRO A 48 22.17 -9.52 -8.89
C PRO A 48 22.95 -9.02 -10.11
N ASP A 49 22.43 -9.20 -11.32
CA ASP A 49 23.02 -8.73 -12.58
C ASP A 49 22.57 -7.32 -12.98
N ASN A 50 21.89 -6.59 -12.08
CA ASN A 50 21.23 -5.30 -12.31
C ASN A 50 20.09 -5.34 -13.34
N GLY A 51 19.61 -6.53 -13.71
CA GLY A 51 18.38 -6.69 -14.47
C GLY A 51 17.15 -6.35 -13.63
N LEU A 52 16.06 -5.97 -14.30
CA LEU A 52 14.77 -5.71 -13.64
C LEU A 52 14.26 -6.97 -12.92
N SER A 53 13.91 -6.84 -11.64
CA SER A 53 13.16 -7.83 -10.88
C SER A 53 11.75 -7.32 -10.60
N VAL A 54 10.75 -8.17 -10.84
CA VAL A 54 9.34 -7.87 -10.58
C VAL A 54 8.70 -9.06 -9.88
N PHE A 55 8.10 -8.81 -8.72
CA PHE A 55 7.23 -9.75 -8.04
C PHE A 55 5.85 -9.12 -7.85
N GLU A 56 4.80 -9.93 -7.98
CA GLU A 56 3.45 -9.50 -7.68
C GLU A 56 2.72 -10.46 -6.74
N ARG A 57 1.79 -9.91 -5.96
CA ARG A 57 0.80 -10.66 -5.20
C ARG A 57 -0.58 -10.08 -5.41
N SER A 58 -1.60 -10.92 -5.44
CA SER A 58 -2.99 -10.49 -5.63
C SER A 58 -3.67 -10.21 -4.30
N PHE A 59 -4.23 -9.00 -4.17
CA PHE A 59 -5.09 -8.58 -3.07
C PHE A 59 -6.21 -7.71 -3.62
N ASN A 60 -7.46 -8.11 -3.35
CA ASN A 60 -8.63 -7.38 -3.86
C ASN A 60 -8.62 -5.94 -3.34
N ARG A 61 -8.74 -4.97 -4.26
CA ARG A 61 -8.82 -3.54 -3.95
C ARG A 61 -7.71 -3.06 -2.99
N CYS A 62 -6.45 -3.44 -3.24
CA CYS A 62 -5.34 -2.89 -2.47
C CYS A 62 -5.04 -1.43 -2.88
N MET A 63 -4.87 -0.57 -1.89
CA MET A 63 -4.70 0.87 -2.06
C MET A 63 -3.62 1.38 -1.10
N GLY A 64 -3.99 1.86 0.09
CA GLY A 64 -3.06 2.37 1.08
C GLY A 64 -1.91 1.40 1.36
N LEU A 65 -0.70 1.92 1.35
CA LEU A 65 0.54 1.18 1.47
C LEU A 65 1.56 2.06 2.22
N CYS A 66 2.13 1.57 3.31
CA CYS A 66 3.23 2.27 3.98
C CYS A 66 4.30 1.31 4.43
N SER A 67 5.56 1.72 4.32
CA SER A 67 6.69 0.96 4.85
C SER A 67 6.78 1.09 6.38
N THR A 68 7.40 0.10 7.00
CA THR A 68 7.88 0.15 8.38
C THR A 68 9.40 -0.12 8.35
N PRO A 69 10.12 0.00 9.48
CA PRO A 69 11.56 -0.29 9.49
C PRO A 69 11.94 -1.68 8.96
N ASN A 70 11.07 -2.69 9.17
CA ASN A 70 11.32 -4.08 8.76
C ASN A 70 10.24 -4.67 7.85
N GLY A 71 9.30 -3.89 7.34
CA GLY A 71 8.12 -4.44 6.69
C GLY A 71 7.27 -3.40 6.00
N LEU A 72 5.99 -3.71 5.86
CA LEU A 72 4.99 -2.77 5.35
C LEU A 72 3.59 -3.12 5.86
N TYR A 73 2.73 -2.13 5.88
CA TYR A 73 1.29 -2.32 5.94
C TYR A 73 0.67 -2.05 4.57
N MET A 74 -0.41 -2.77 4.27
CA MET A 74 -1.16 -2.58 3.04
C MET A 74 -2.65 -2.82 3.30
N SER A 75 -3.51 -1.91 2.85
CA SER A 75 -4.95 -2.14 2.86
C SER A 75 -5.38 -3.02 1.67
N SER A 76 -6.53 -3.65 1.84
CA SER A 76 -7.29 -4.35 0.82
C SER A 76 -8.78 -4.13 1.10
N LEU A 77 -9.66 -4.68 0.26
CA LEU A 77 -11.11 -4.47 0.35
C LEU A 77 -11.68 -4.68 1.77
N TYR A 78 -11.26 -5.73 2.48
CA TYR A 78 -11.81 -6.08 3.80
C TYR A 78 -10.76 -6.28 4.89
N GLN A 79 -9.49 -6.01 4.58
CA GLN A 79 -8.39 -6.22 5.52
C GLN A 79 -7.32 -5.15 5.44
N VAL A 80 -6.64 -4.96 6.57
CA VAL A 80 -5.29 -4.40 6.60
C VAL A 80 -4.30 -5.54 6.85
N TRP A 81 -3.31 -5.67 5.98
CA TRP A 81 -2.25 -6.66 6.07
C TRP A 81 -0.97 -6.05 6.63
N ARG A 82 -0.34 -6.75 7.57
CA ARG A 82 1.04 -6.48 7.99
C ARG A 82 1.96 -7.52 7.38
N PHE A 83 2.93 -7.03 6.61
CA PHE A 83 4.01 -7.84 6.07
C PHE A 83 5.27 -7.59 6.88
N GLU A 84 5.99 -8.67 7.17
CA GLU A 84 7.29 -8.62 7.83
C GLU A 84 8.36 -9.16 6.89
N ASN A 85 9.52 -8.51 6.85
CA ASN A 85 10.72 -9.12 6.32
C ASN A 85 11.16 -10.22 7.28
N VAL A 86 11.17 -11.46 6.79
CA VAL A 86 11.55 -12.63 7.59
C VAL A 86 13.04 -12.97 7.51
N PHE A 87 13.81 -12.20 6.74
CA PHE A 87 15.26 -12.37 6.66
C PHE A 87 15.96 -11.60 7.78
N GLU A 88 16.92 -12.26 8.41
CA GLU A 88 17.85 -11.62 9.35
C GLU A 88 18.81 -10.67 8.62
N PRO A 89 19.40 -9.67 9.32
CA PRO A 89 20.38 -8.78 8.71
C PRO A 89 21.52 -9.53 8.01
N GLY A 90 21.70 -9.29 6.71
CA GLY A 90 22.72 -9.93 5.88
C GLY A 90 22.33 -11.29 5.30
N GLN A 91 21.19 -11.86 5.70
CA GLN A 91 20.65 -13.06 5.05
C GLN A 91 20.17 -12.71 3.64
N GLN A 92 20.46 -13.60 2.69
CA GLN A 92 19.99 -13.51 1.32
C GLN A 92 19.53 -14.87 0.82
N GLN A 93 18.59 -14.88 -0.12
CA GLN A 93 18.17 -16.06 -0.85
C GLN A 93 18.00 -15.72 -2.32
N ASP A 94 18.59 -16.51 -3.21
CA ASP A 94 18.47 -16.34 -4.67
C ASP A 94 18.84 -14.92 -5.16
N GLY A 95 19.72 -14.23 -4.44
CA GLY A 95 20.14 -12.85 -4.72
C GLY A 95 19.23 -11.75 -4.18
N TYR A 96 18.20 -12.10 -3.41
CA TYR A 96 17.31 -11.14 -2.73
C TYR A 96 17.67 -11.01 -1.26
N ASP A 97 17.67 -9.78 -0.76
CA ASP A 97 18.04 -9.39 0.61
C ASP A 97 16.85 -9.18 1.54
N ARG A 98 15.62 -9.23 1.00
CA ARG A 98 14.37 -9.16 1.78
C ARG A 98 13.34 -10.15 1.27
N LEU A 99 12.58 -10.71 2.20
CA LEU A 99 11.42 -11.55 1.93
C LEU A 99 10.24 -11.08 2.77
N PHE A 100 9.34 -10.30 2.17
CA PHE A 100 8.14 -9.82 2.83
C PHE A 100 7.03 -10.87 2.84
N VAL A 101 6.64 -11.31 4.04
CA VAL A 101 5.59 -12.32 4.25
C VAL A 101 4.41 -11.67 4.99
N PRO A 102 3.16 -11.85 4.53
CA PRO A 102 2.00 -11.40 5.29
C PRO A 102 1.88 -12.22 6.59
N GLN A 103 2.07 -11.57 7.73
CA GLN A 103 2.06 -12.21 9.05
C GLN A 103 0.73 -11.97 9.79
N VAL A 104 0.09 -10.83 9.55
CA VAL A 104 -1.18 -10.48 10.21
C VAL A 104 -2.16 -9.92 9.18
N GLY A 105 -3.41 -10.34 9.26
CA GLY A 105 -4.54 -9.74 8.54
C GLY A 105 -5.60 -9.29 9.53
N TYR A 106 -5.81 -7.98 9.65
CA TYR A 106 -6.88 -7.40 10.45
C TYR A 106 -8.13 -7.30 9.60
N THR A 107 -9.21 -7.98 9.98
CA THR A 107 -10.50 -7.84 9.29
C THR A 107 -11.15 -6.51 9.67
N THR A 108 -11.30 -5.62 8.71
CA THR A 108 -11.85 -4.28 8.90
C THR A 108 -13.25 -4.12 8.31
N GLY A 109 -13.64 -4.98 7.36
CA GLY A 109 -14.76 -4.68 6.47
C GLY A 109 -14.38 -3.59 5.45
N ASP A 110 -15.38 -3.11 4.70
CA ASP A 110 -15.15 -2.07 3.69
C ASP A 110 -14.97 -0.72 4.39
N LEU A 111 -13.75 -0.20 4.38
CA LEU A 111 -13.40 1.12 4.92
C LEU A 111 -12.86 2.05 3.84
N ASP A 112 -12.69 1.54 2.61
CA ASP A 112 -12.05 2.25 1.49
C ASP A 112 -10.77 2.97 1.95
N ILE A 113 -9.74 2.23 2.38
CA ILE A 113 -8.52 2.85 2.95
C ILE A 113 -7.57 3.29 1.84
N HIS A 114 -7.48 4.60 1.59
CA HIS A 114 -6.65 5.17 0.52
C HIS A 114 -5.18 5.39 0.90
N ASP A 115 -4.91 5.84 2.12
CA ASP A 115 -3.55 6.15 2.57
C ASP A 115 -3.35 5.78 4.05
N MET A 116 -2.10 5.54 4.44
CA MET A 116 -1.74 5.10 5.77
C MET A 116 -0.31 5.47 6.14
N ALA A 117 -0.06 5.57 7.44
CA ALA A 117 1.27 5.79 7.99
C ALA A 117 1.36 5.20 9.39
N VAL A 118 2.59 4.96 9.84
CA VAL A 118 2.88 4.58 11.23
C VAL A 118 3.36 5.81 11.98
N ASP A 119 2.77 6.10 13.13
CA ASP A 119 3.18 7.21 13.98
C ASP A 119 4.48 6.91 14.75
N SER A 120 4.97 7.89 15.51
CA SER A 120 6.20 7.75 16.31
C SER A 120 6.11 6.69 17.42
N GLU A 121 4.90 6.28 17.80
CA GLU A 121 4.65 5.25 18.81
C GLU A 121 4.49 3.85 18.19
N GLY A 122 4.53 3.75 16.86
CA GLY A 122 4.38 2.49 16.15
C GLY A 122 2.91 2.12 15.86
N HIS A 123 1.97 3.04 16.11
CA HIS A 123 0.56 2.79 15.79
C HIS A 123 0.27 3.11 14.33
N LEU A 124 -0.51 2.24 13.69
CA LEU A 124 -1.01 2.48 12.36
C LEU A 124 -2.13 3.53 12.39
N VAL A 125 -1.97 4.59 11.63
CA VAL A 125 -3.00 5.57 11.31
C VAL A 125 -3.34 5.46 9.84
N PHE A 126 -4.61 5.46 9.50
CA PHE A 126 -5.06 5.37 8.12
C PHE A 126 -6.24 6.29 7.84
N VAL A 127 -6.35 6.69 6.57
CA VAL A 127 -7.50 7.39 6.03
C VAL A 127 -8.61 6.36 5.82
N ASN A 128 -9.71 6.49 6.56
CA ASN A 128 -10.93 5.74 6.33
C ASN A 128 -11.86 6.63 5.51
N THR A 129 -11.79 6.47 4.19
CA THR A 129 -12.48 7.33 3.24
C THR A 129 -13.99 7.16 3.33
N LEU A 130 -14.46 5.92 3.44
CA LEU A 130 -15.89 5.62 3.54
C LEU A 130 -16.57 6.31 4.75
N PHE A 131 -15.82 6.52 5.84
CA PHE A 131 -16.30 7.21 7.04
C PHE A 131 -15.74 8.64 7.21
N SER A 132 -15.04 9.16 6.21
CA SER A 132 -14.51 10.54 6.19
C SER A 132 -13.68 10.91 7.42
N CYS A 133 -12.81 10.00 7.86
CA CYS A 133 -12.03 10.18 9.09
C CYS A 133 -10.62 9.60 8.99
N LEU A 134 -9.73 10.07 9.88
CA LEU A 134 -8.54 9.32 10.28
C LEU A 134 -8.94 8.29 11.33
N ALA A 135 -8.40 7.09 11.20
CA ALA A 135 -8.71 5.96 12.05
C ALA A 135 -7.47 5.11 12.33
N THR A 136 -7.61 4.20 13.29
CA THR A 136 -6.64 3.16 13.61
C THR A 136 -7.34 1.80 13.74
N LEU A 137 -6.55 0.74 13.89
CA LEU A 137 -7.04 -0.62 14.11
C LEU A 137 -7.82 -0.72 15.43
N SER A 138 -8.73 -1.68 15.50
CA SER A 138 -9.52 -1.96 16.70
C SER A 138 -9.58 -3.47 16.91
N GLU A 139 -9.50 -3.90 18.17
CA GLU A 139 -9.59 -5.32 18.54
C GLU A 139 -11.02 -5.84 18.56
N MET A 140 -12.00 -4.96 18.74
CA MET A 140 -13.42 -5.33 18.93
C MET A 140 -14.35 -4.80 17.84
N HIS A 141 -13.86 -3.91 16.96
CA HIS A 141 -14.64 -3.26 15.93
C HIS A 141 -13.86 -3.23 14.62
N SER A 142 -14.51 -2.85 13.52
CA SER A 142 -13.87 -2.65 12.22
C SER A 142 -12.70 -1.66 12.24
N PHE A 143 -12.82 -0.59 13.02
CA PHE A 143 -11.80 0.44 13.22
C PHE A 143 -12.10 1.27 14.47
N LYS A 144 -11.17 2.13 14.86
CA LYS A 144 -11.36 3.16 15.88
C LYS A 144 -11.10 4.54 15.26
N PRO A 145 -12.07 5.48 15.25
CA PRO A 145 -11.85 6.82 14.73
C PRO A 145 -10.89 7.59 15.63
N LEU A 146 -10.02 8.40 15.02
CA LEU A 146 -9.06 9.28 15.69
C LEU A 146 -9.43 10.75 15.49
N TRP A 147 -9.83 11.13 14.28
CA TRP A 147 -10.15 12.50 13.92
C TRP A 147 -11.03 12.54 12.67
N HIS A 148 -11.89 13.54 12.55
CA HIS A 148 -12.59 13.85 11.30
C HIS A 148 -12.67 15.38 11.12
N PRO A 149 -12.87 15.88 9.89
CA PRO A 149 -13.06 17.30 9.65
C PRO A 149 -14.26 17.83 10.46
N SER A 150 -14.14 19.05 11.00
CA SER A 150 -15.15 19.62 11.91
C SER A 150 -16.50 19.89 11.26
N PHE A 151 -16.56 19.92 9.92
CA PHE A 151 -17.80 20.11 9.15
C PHE A 151 -18.55 18.80 8.88
N ILE A 152 -17.97 17.64 9.21
CA ILE A 152 -18.65 16.34 9.09
C ILE A 152 -19.64 16.19 10.24
N SER A 153 -20.94 16.12 9.91
CA SER A 153 -22.01 16.08 10.89
C SER A 153 -22.14 14.75 11.63
N LYS A 154 -21.72 13.64 11.01
CA LYS A 154 -21.71 12.30 11.62
C LYS A 154 -20.69 11.39 10.92
N LEU A 155 -20.15 10.43 11.66
CA LEU A 155 -19.39 9.31 11.10
C LEU A 155 -20.36 8.24 10.62
N ALA A 156 -20.50 8.11 9.31
CA ALA A 156 -21.36 7.12 8.66
C ALA A 156 -20.68 6.59 7.41
N ALA A 157 -21.02 5.37 7.00
CA ALA A 157 -20.49 4.71 5.80
C ALA A 157 -21.11 5.30 4.53
N GLU A 158 -20.88 6.58 4.30
CA GLU A 158 -21.55 7.41 3.30
C GLU A 158 -20.54 8.21 2.44
N ASP A 159 -19.24 8.17 2.74
CA ASP A 159 -18.20 8.93 2.05
C ASP A 159 -18.54 10.43 1.94
N ARG A 160 -18.96 11.00 3.09
CA ARG A 160 -19.52 12.36 3.18
C ARG A 160 -18.50 13.42 2.74
N CYS A 161 -17.23 13.17 3.03
CA CYS A 161 -16.05 13.84 2.49
C CYS A 161 -14.99 12.80 2.14
N HIS A 162 -14.65 12.74 0.86
CA HIS A 162 -13.68 11.81 0.32
C HIS A 162 -12.25 12.23 0.69
N LEU A 163 -11.83 11.86 1.90
CA LEU A 163 -10.44 11.95 2.33
C LEU A 163 -9.61 10.94 1.54
N ASN A 164 -8.42 11.32 1.10
CA ASN A 164 -7.59 10.47 0.25
C ASN A 164 -6.20 10.26 0.85
N GLY A 165 -5.37 11.31 0.88
CA GLY A 165 -3.99 11.24 1.35
C GLY A 165 -3.81 11.66 2.81
N LEU A 166 -2.71 11.21 3.41
CA LEU A 166 -2.24 11.53 4.75
C LEU A 166 -0.76 11.97 4.70
N ALA A 167 -0.44 13.09 5.34
CA ALA A 167 0.94 13.50 5.55
C ALA A 167 1.26 13.63 7.04
N MET A 168 2.38 13.02 7.43
CA MET A 168 2.90 13.03 8.79
C MET A 168 3.85 14.22 8.98
N LYS A 169 3.87 14.79 10.18
CA LYS A 169 4.86 15.78 10.63
C LYS A 169 5.30 15.42 12.04
N ASP A 170 6.61 15.40 12.27
CA ASP A 170 7.20 15.10 13.59
C ASP A 170 6.67 13.77 14.18
N GLY A 171 6.42 12.78 13.32
CA GLY A 171 5.92 11.45 13.69
C GLY A 171 4.42 11.38 13.94
N GLN A 172 3.64 12.42 13.65
CA GLN A 172 2.20 12.48 13.94
C GLN A 172 1.39 12.90 12.69
N PRO A 173 0.11 12.50 12.58
CA PRO A 173 -0.77 12.97 11.51
C PRO A 173 -0.88 14.50 11.53
N ALA A 174 -0.62 15.16 10.39
CA ALA A 174 -0.60 16.62 10.32
C ALA A 174 -1.50 17.19 9.23
N TYR A 175 -1.58 16.52 8.08
CA TYR A 175 -2.43 16.96 6.98
C TYR A 175 -3.15 15.77 6.36
N VAL A 176 -4.35 16.03 5.87
CA VAL A 176 -5.09 15.13 4.99
C VAL A 176 -5.45 15.87 3.71
N THR A 177 -5.58 15.14 2.60
CA THR A 177 -6.18 15.68 1.39
C THR A 177 -7.61 15.19 1.28
N ALA A 178 -8.47 16.03 0.68
CA ALA A 178 -9.86 15.69 0.39
C ALA A 178 -10.16 16.09 -1.05
N VAL A 179 -11.01 15.33 -1.73
CA VAL A 179 -11.50 15.70 -3.07
C VAL A 179 -12.28 17.01 -3.03
N SER A 180 -13.08 17.20 -1.97
CA SER A 180 -13.81 18.44 -1.73
C SER A 180 -14.19 18.59 -0.25
N GLN A 181 -14.52 19.81 0.17
CA GLN A 181 -15.17 20.06 1.45
C GLN A 181 -16.68 19.80 1.32
N SER A 182 -17.12 18.60 1.68
CA SER A 182 -18.51 18.15 1.57
C SER A 182 -18.97 17.45 2.85
N ASP A 183 -20.28 17.43 3.08
CA ASP A 183 -20.92 16.65 4.15
C ASP A 183 -22.29 16.17 3.66
N VAL A 184 -22.30 15.33 2.62
CA VAL A 184 -23.52 14.79 2.00
C VAL A 184 -23.45 13.29 1.86
#